data_AF-A0A0U5G364-F1
#
_entry.id   AF-A0A0U5G364-F1
#
_cell.length_a   1.000
_cell.length_b   1.000
_cell.length_c   1.000
_cell.angle_alpha   90.00
_cell.angle_beta   90.00
_cell.angle_gamma   90.00
#
_symmetry.space_group_name_H-M   'P 1'
#
loop_
_entity.id
_entity.type
_entity.pdbx_description
1 polymer ?
#
loop_
_entity_poly.entity_id
_entity_poly.type
_entity_poly.pdbx_seq_one_letter_code
_entity_poly.pdbx_strand_id
1 'polypeptide(L)'
;MRLVCLLFASLVDLGAVANPMRNHSGHPLICPSLKTQDRGCIRYTRGFDITGVVTEVDLHFPQIRTECDCIQACLNRSNTCANYVYKFSTPESVKSGHRTCTLYSDFNLPANVTLQFDLESSNNTEINASEIIAEGNNPHMGGLVSQAFKDVNLNTTCDPDAVSGPVWALDNGQIQC
;
A
#
# COMPACT_ATOMS: atom_id res chain seq x y z
N MET A 1 50.83 7.32 -41.97
CA MET A 1 50.04 6.56 -40.97
C MET A 1 50.71 6.68 -39.61
N ARG A 2 50.16 7.49 -38.70
CA ARG A 2 50.51 7.47 -37.27
C ARG A 2 49.20 7.41 -36.48
N LEU A 3 49.12 6.38 -35.64
CA LEU A 3 47.97 5.93 -34.88
C LEU A 3 47.70 6.92 -33.73
N VAL A 4 46.51 7.51 -33.68
CA VAL A 4 46.06 8.33 -32.54
C VAL A 4 45.40 7.39 -31.54
N CYS A 5 46.00 7.28 -30.36
CA CYS A 5 45.48 6.50 -29.24
C CYS A 5 44.45 7.35 -28.49
N LEU A 6 43.16 7.02 -28.62
CA LEU A 6 42.07 7.63 -27.86
C LEU A 6 41.95 6.92 -26.51
N LEU A 7 42.33 7.63 -25.44
CA LEU A 7 42.04 7.24 -24.06
C LEU A 7 40.54 7.41 -23.80
N PHE A 8 39.81 6.30 -23.69
CA PHE A 8 38.47 6.29 -23.10
C PHE A 8 38.62 6.40 -21.58
N ALA A 9 38.34 7.58 -21.03
CA ALA A 9 38.14 7.76 -19.60
C ALA A 9 36.73 7.28 -19.25
N SER A 10 36.63 6.09 -18.66
CA SER A 10 35.40 5.57 -18.09
C SER A 10 35.00 6.41 -16.88
N LEU A 11 33.95 7.22 -17.02
CA LEU A 11 33.28 7.86 -15.89
C LEU A 11 32.53 6.77 -15.11
N VAL A 12 33.09 6.39 -13.97
CA VAL A 12 32.37 5.60 -12.96
C VAL A 12 31.55 6.60 -12.15
N ASP A 13 30.26 6.70 -12.43
CA ASP A 13 29.32 7.42 -11.58
C ASP A 13 29.24 6.72 -10.22
N LEU A 14 29.95 7.25 -9.22
CA LEU A 14 29.65 6.98 -7.82
C LEU A 14 28.33 7.69 -7.48
N GLY A 15 27.21 7.01 -7.74
CA GLY A 15 25.94 7.38 -7.15
C GLY A 15 26.08 7.39 -5.62
N ALA A 16 26.00 8.56 -5.02
CA ALA A 16 26.01 8.72 -3.57
C ALA A 16 24.83 7.93 -2.99
N VAL A 17 25.11 6.83 -2.29
CA VAL A 17 24.10 6.11 -1.52
C VAL A 17 23.71 7.02 -0.36
N ALA A 18 22.59 7.72 -0.51
CA ALA A 18 22.03 8.53 0.56
C ALA A 18 21.78 7.62 1.77
N ASN A 19 22.39 7.94 2.91
CA ASN A 19 22.11 7.21 4.14
C ASN A 19 20.61 7.36 4.46
N PRO A 20 19.88 6.26 4.73
CA PRO A 20 18.47 6.35 5.06
C PRO A 20 18.30 7.20 6.33
N MET A 21 17.35 8.14 6.30
CA MET A 21 16.93 8.87 7.50
C MET A 21 16.45 7.87 8.55
N ARG A 22 16.67 8.17 9.83
CA ARG A 22 16.31 7.27 10.94
C ARG A 22 15.45 7.96 11.98
N ASN A 23 14.57 7.20 12.62
CA ASN A 23 13.81 7.68 13.78
C ASN A 23 14.69 7.75 15.05
N HIS A 24 14.12 8.17 16.18
CA HIS A 24 14.83 8.29 17.45
C HIS A 24 15.38 6.95 17.98
N SER A 25 14.74 5.83 17.61
CA SER A 25 15.15 4.47 17.94
C SER A 25 16.15 3.89 16.92
N GLY A 26 16.57 4.67 15.91
CA GLY A 26 17.54 4.26 14.91
C GLY A 26 16.96 3.40 13.77
N HIS A 27 15.65 3.25 13.64
CA HIS A 27 15.03 2.53 12.52
C HIS A 27 15.03 3.39 11.25
N PRO A 28 15.38 2.82 10.07
CA PRO A 28 15.23 3.50 8.80
C PRO A 28 13.79 3.98 8.57
N LEU A 29 13.65 5.22 8.12
CA LEU A 29 12.37 5.84 7.83
C LEU A 29 11.96 5.56 6.38
N ILE A 30 10.70 5.21 6.24
CA ILE A 30 9.93 5.12 5.01
C ILE A 30 9.09 6.40 4.95
N CYS A 31 9.07 7.08 3.80
CA CYS A 31 8.30 8.32 3.62
C CYS A 31 8.57 9.37 4.74
N PRO A 32 9.81 9.88 4.87
CA PRO A 32 10.24 10.72 5.99
C PRO A 32 9.57 12.11 6.06
N SER A 33 8.76 12.47 5.07
CA SER A 33 7.97 13.70 5.05
C SER A 33 6.61 13.57 5.75
N LEU A 34 6.18 12.34 6.09
CA LEU A 34 4.87 12.11 6.70
C LEU A 34 4.83 12.61 8.14
N LYS A 35 3.71 13.22 8.52
CA LYS A 35 3.45 13.74 9.87
C LYS A 35 2.97 12.63 10.80
N THR A 36 3.88 11.73 11.17
CA THR A 36 3.66 10.65 12.14
C THR A 36 4.51 10.87 13.38
N GLN A 37 4.28 10.08 14.44
CA GLN A 37 5.10 10.09 15.66
C GLN A 37 6.60 9.96 15.38
N ASP A 38 6.96 9.15 14.39
CA ASP A 38 8.34 8.88 13.99
C ASP A 38 8.87 9.79 12.87
N ARG A 39 8.04 10.72 12.34
CA ARG A 39 8.33 11.56 11.16
C ARG A 39 8.57 10.74 9.89
N GLY A 40 7.67 9.81 9.64
CA GLY A 40 7.73 8.77 8.62
C GLY A 40 7.24 7.43 9.18
N CYS A 41 7.04 6.46 8.30
CA CYS A 41 6.78 5.09 8.71
C CYS A 41 8.11 4.38 9.02
N ILE A 42 8.07 3.37 9.88
CA ILE A 42 9.25 2.55 10.16
C ILE A 42 9.15 1.16 9.55
N ARG A 43 7.93 0.70 9.21
CA ARG A 43 7.70 -0.62 8.61
C ARG A 43 6.48 -0.65 7.70
N TYR A 44 6.57 -1.52 6.69
CA TYR A 44 5.44 -2.03 5.92
C TYR A 44 5.74 -3.48 5.52
N THR A 45 4.76 -4.15 4.94
CA THR A 45 4.88 -5.46 4.30
C THR A 45 5.05 -5.28 2.80
N ARG A 46 5.95 -6.05 2.17
CA ARG A 46 6.18 -6.03 0.72
C ARG A 46 5.64 -7.27 0.04
N GLY A 47 5.05 -7.11 -1.12
CA GLY A 47 4.60 -8.18 -2.01
C GLY A 47 3.32 -8.90 -1.60
N PHE A 48 2.63 -8.36 -0.59
CA PHE A 48 1.40 -8.95 -0.06
C PHE A 48 0.28 -7.92 -0.04
N ASP A 49 -0.92 -8.43 -0.25
CA ASP A 49 -2.18 -7.71 -0.19
C ASP A 49 -2.68 -7.61 1.26
N ILE A 50 -3.99 -7.37 1.45
CA ILE A 50 -4.72 -7.59 2.70
C ILE A 50 -5.95 -8.44 2.37
N THR A 51 -6.39 -9.28 3.31
CA THR A 51 -7.61 -10.11 3.20
C THR A 51 -8.60 -9.71 4.30
N GLY A 52 -9.84 -10.19 4.26
CA GLY A 52 -10.75 -10.05 5.40
C GLY A 52 -11.26 -8.63 5.66
N VAL A 53 -11.36 -7.77 4.64
CA VAL A 53 -11.62 -6.33 4.80
C VAL A 53 -13.11 -5.99 4.69
N VAL A 54 -13.51 -4.89 5.32
CA VAL A 54 -14.92 -4.51 5.47
C VAL A 54 -15.34 -3.39 4.53
N THR A 55 -14.47 -2.41 4.35
CA THR A 55 -14.67 -1.32 3.42
C THR A 55 -13.40 -1.11 2.64
N GLU A 56 -13.57 -0.72 1.38
CA GLU A 56 -12.47 -0.45 0.46
C GLU A 56 -12.70 0.92 -0.18
N VAL A 57 -11.65 1.73 -0.22
CA VAL A 57 -11.62 2.96 -1.02
C VAL A 57 -10.44 2.86 -1.97
N ASP A 58 -10.74 2.74 -3.26
CA ASP A 58 -9.75 2.73 -4.32
C ASP A 58 -9.41 4.15 -4.78
N LEU A 59 -8.11 4.43 -4.82
CA LEU A 59 -7.53 5.67 -5.28
C LEU A 59 -6.56 5.38 -6.43
N HIS A 60 -6.60 6.21 -7.45
CA HIS A 60 -5.88 5.95 -8.70
C HIS A 60 -4.91 7.08 -9.04
N PHE A 61 -3.97 6.78 -9.94
CA PHE A 61 -3.20 7.80 -10.63
C PHE A 61 -4.14 8.78 -11.36
N PRO A 62 -3.87 10.10 -11.37
CA PRO A 62 -2.66 10.78 -10.87
C PRO A 62 -2.71 11.22 -9.40
N GLN A 63 -3.77 10.89 -8.66
CA GLN A 63 -3.95 11.29 -7.26
C GLN A 63 -2.94 10.58 -6.36
N ILE A 64 -2.66 9.30 -6.66
CA ILE A 64 -1.63 8.50 -6.02
C ILE A 64 -0.54 8.22 -7.05
N ARG A 65 0.71 8.56 -6.72
CA ARG A 65 1.86 8.32 -7.61
C ARG A 65 2.92 7.43 -6.97
N THR A 66 2.93 7.37 -5.64
CA THR A 66 3.89 6.64 -4.83
C THR A 66 3.20 5.95 -3.67
N GLU A 67 3.88 4.99 -3.06
CA GLU A 67 3.45 4.38 -1.81
C GLU A 67 3.30 5.42 -0.69
N CYS A 68 4.09 6.48 -0.69
CA CYS A 68 3.98 7.57 0.28
C CYS A 68 2.69 8.38 0.11
N ASP A 69 2.23 8.58 -1.13
CA ASP A 69 0.94 9.22 -1.38
C ASP A 69 -0.21 8.34 -0.87
N CYS A 70 -0.08 7.02 -1.06
CA CYS A 70 -1.04 6.03 -0.57
C CYS A 70 -1.14 6.05 0.97
N ILE A 71 0.01 6.01 1.65
CA ILE A 71 0.06 6.14 3.11
C ILE A 71 -0.57 7.45 3.55
N GLN A 72 -0.17 8.58 2.94
CA GLN A 72 -0.71 9.90 3.28
C GLN A 72 -2.23 9.96 3.07
N ALA A 73 -2.76 9.31 2.05
CA ALA A 73 -4.20 9.25 1.79
C ALA A 73 -4.95 8.48 2.90
N CYS A 74 -4.34 7.43 3.47
CA CYS A 74 -4.85 6.76 4.67
C CYS A 74 -4.76 7.68 5.89
N LEU A 75 -3.62 8.36 6.10
CA LEU A 75 -3.44 9.30 7.22
C LEU A 75 -4.47 10.44 7.21
N ASN A 76 -4.82 10.93 6.02
CA ASN A 76 -5.84 11.97 5.85
C ASN A 76 -7.26 11.48 6.18
N ARG A 77 -7.44 10.16 6.35
CA ARG A 77 -8.69 9.47 6.69
C ARG A 77 -8.53 8.67 7.98
N SER A 78 -7.81 9.20 8.97
CA SER A 78 -7.49 8.49 10.21
C SER A 78 -8.69 7.94 10.99
N ASN A 79 -9.90 8.43 10.73
CA ASN A 79 -11.12 7.96 11.37
C ASN A 79 -11.75 6.75 10.67
N THR A 80 -11.38 6.48 9.41
CA THR A 80 -11.99 5.42 8.59
C THR A 80 -10.98 4.53 7.88
N CYS A 81 -9.68 4.84 7.92
CA CYS A 81 -8.60 4.03 7.37
C CYS A 81 -7.69 3.49 8.46
N ALA A 82 -7.56 2.17 8.51
CA ALA A 82 -6.65 1.44 9.38
C ALA A 82 -5.51 0.77 8.60
N ASN A 83 -5.69 0.50 7.30
CA ASN A 83 -4.67 -0.13 6.46
C ASN A 83 -4.69 0.40 5.03
N TYR A 84 -3.58 0.22 4.34
CA TYR A 84 -3.44 0.58 2.92
C TYR A 84 -2.73 -0.53 2.15
N VAL A 85 -3.00 -0.63 0.85
CA VAL A 85 -2.26 -1.45 -0.11
C VAL A 85 -1.98 -0.64 -1.36
N TYR A 86 -0.71 -0.51 -1.74
CA TYR A 86 -0.24 0.08 -2.98
C TYR A 86 0.24 -1.02 -3.92
N LYS A 87 -0.57 -1.36 -4.93
CA LYS A 87 -0.35 -2.49 -5.85
C LYS A 87 -0.97 -2.22 -7.23
N PHE A 88 -0.80 -3.13 -8.18
CA PHE A 88 -1.68 -3.17 -9.35
C PHE A 88 -2.99 -3.88 -8.98
N SER A 89 -4.12 -3.16 -8.95
CA SER A 89 -5.42 -3.75 -8.62
C SER A 89 -6.26 -4.13 -9.84
N THR A 90 -5.93 -3.63 -11.02
CA THR A 90 -6.67 -3.92 -12.26
C THR A 90 -5.76 -4.17 -13.47
N PRO A 91 -6.22 -4.89 -14.51
CA PRO A 91 -5.48 -5.02 -15.77
C PRO A 91 -5.08 -3.66 -16.39
N GLU A 92 -5.91 -2.63 -16.22
CA GLU A 92 -5.66 -1.26 -16.69
C GLU A 92 -4.51 -0.61 -15.93
N SER A 93 -4.44 -0.82 -14.61
CA SER A 93 -3.33 -0.37 -13.78
C SER A 93 -2.00 -0.99 -14.24
N VAL A 94 -2.00 -2.29 -14.58
CA VAL A 94 -0.82 -2.99 -15.14
C VAL A 94 -0.42 -2.40 -16.49
N LYS A 95 -1.38 -2.26 -17.42
CA LYS A 95 -1.12 -1.74 -18.77
C LYS A 95 -0.58 -0.31 -18.76
N SER A 96 -1.07 0.52 -17.85
CA SER A 96 -0.62 1.91 -17.70
C SER A 96 0.71 2.03 -16.95
N GLY A 97 1.14 0.97 -16.24
CA GLY A 97 2.32 1.01 -15.38
C GLY A 97 2.12 1.84 -14.11
N HIS A 98 0.88 2.18 -13.78
CA HIS A 98 0.52 2.96 -12.60
C HIS A 98 -0.23 2.11 -11.59
N ARG A 99 0.36 1.94 -10.40
CA ARG A 99 -0.29 1.27 -9.27
C ARG A 99 -1.45 2.12 -8.74
N THR A 100 -2.35 1.44 -8.06
CA THR A 100 -3.48 2.02 -7.32
C THR A 100 -3.19 1.92 -5.83
N CYS A 101 -3.96 2.65 -5.03
CA CYS A 101 -3.97 2.56 -3.58
C CYS A 101 -5.36 2.15 -3.12
N THR A 102 -5.46 1.04 -2.42
CA THR A 102 -6.70 0.61 -1.76
C THR A 102 -6.57 0.88 -0.27
N LEU A 103 -7.53 1.60 0.29
CA LEU A 103 -7.61 1.92 1.72
C LEU A 103 -8.67 1.05 2.39
N TYR A 104 -8.36 0.55 3.58
CA TYR A 104 -9.22 -0.37 4.33
C TYR A 104 -9.49 0.14 5.74
N SER A 105 -10.72 -0.03 6.22
CA SER A 105 -11.15 0.40 7.56
C SER A 105 -10.78 -0.56 8.69
N ASP A 106 -10.56 -1.84 8.38
CA ASP A 106 -10.28 -2.87 9.38
C ASP A 106 -9.01 -3.64 9.05
N PHE A 107 -8.45 -4.30 10.07
CA PHE A 107 -7.33 -5.22 9.92
C PHE A 107 -7.78 -6.52 9.28
N ASN A 108 -6.80 -7.27 8.74
CA ASN A 108 -7.05 -8.61 8.24
C ASN A 108 -7.69 -9.47 9.35
N LEU A 109 -8.94 -9.89 9.13
CA LEU A 109 -9.64 -10.76 10.05
C LEU A 109 -8.87 -12.09 10.19
N PRO A 110 -8.66 -12.60 11.42
CA PRO A 110 -8.06 -13.91 11.61
C PRO A 110 -8.87 -14.99 10.90
N ALA A 111 -8.19 -16.08 10.52
CA ALA A 111 -8.87 -17.26 10.00
C ALA A 111 -9.99 -17.71 10.96
N ASN A 112 -11.15 -18.04 10.40
CA ASN A 112 -12.39 -18.42 11.12
C ASN A 112 -13.15 -17.28 11.80
N VAL A 113 -12.84 -16.02 11.52
CA VAL A 113 -13.73 -14.90 11.81
C VAL A 113 -14.57 -14.59 10.58
N THR A 114 -15.86 -14.34 10.79
CA THR A 114 -16.80 -13.94 9.73
C THR A 114 -17.63 -12.78 10.24
N LEU A 115 -17.70 -11.71 9.46
CA LEU A 115 -18.60 -10.60 9.72
C LEU A 115 -19.86 -10.73 8.86
N GLN A 116 -20.99 -10.30 9.40
CA GLN A 116 -22.27 -10.22 8.71
C GLN A 116 -22.78 -8.79 8.78
N PHE A 117 -23.04 -8.19 7.63
CA PHE A 117 -23.56 -6.82 7.51
C PHE A 117 -25.03 -6.82 7.15
N ASP A 118 -25.77 -5.89 7.74
CA ASP A 118 -27.08 -5.51 7.26
C ASP A 118 -26.90 -4.49 6.12
N LEU A 119 -26.91 -4.99 4.88
CA LEU A 119 -26.63 -4.19 3.68
C LEU A 119 -27.73 -3.17 3.36
N GLU A 120 -28.92 -3.34 3.93
CA GLU A 120 -30.06 -2.42 3.74
C GLU A 120 -30.06 -1.29 4.78
N SER A 121 -29.14 -1.32 5.75
CA SER A 121 -29.04 -0.30 6.79
C SER A 121 -28.65 1.06 6.21
N SER A 122 -29.42 2.10 6.57
CA SER A 122 -29.09 3.50 6.25
C SER A 122 -27.82 4.01 6.94
N ASN A 123 -27.28 3.24 7.90
CA ASN A 123 -26.03 3.57 8.60
C ASN A 123 -24.78 3.18 7.80
N ASN A 124 -24.94 2.46 6.69
CA ASN A 124 -23.83 2.05 5.83
C ASN A 124 -23.31 3.26 5.04
N THR A 125 -22.31 3.95 5.59
CA THR A 125 -21.56 4.99 4.89
C THR A 125 -20.20 4.42 4.48
N GLU A 126 -19.89 4.41 3.19
CA GLU A 126 -18.60 3.92 2.62
C GLU A 126 -18.39 2.40 2.66
N ILE A 127 -19.44 1.60 2.91
CA ILE A 127 -19.39 0.15 2.70
C ILE A 127 -19.56 -0.12 1.20
N ASN A 128 -18.65 -0.89 0.59
CA ASN A 128 -18.76 -1.32 -0.80
C ASN A 128 -19.81 -2.44 -0.93
N ALA A 129 -21.07 -2.11 -0.63
CA ALA A 129 -22.17 -3.07 -0.60
C ALA A 129 -22.36 -3.78 -1.95
N SER A 130 -22.11 -3.08 -3.06
CA SER A 130 -22.18 -3.64 -4.41
C SER A 130 -21.16 -4.76 -4.64
N GLU A 131 -19.92 -4.64 -4.15
CA GLU A 131 -18.91 -5.69 -4.27
C GLU A 131 -19.14 -6.82 -3.25
N ILE A 132 -19.61 -6.49 -2.04
CA ILE A 132 -20.04 -7.49 -1.03
C ILE A 132 -21.17 -8.38 -1.56
N ILE A 133 -22.09 -7.84 -2.37
CA ILE A 133 -23.24 -8.57 -2.94
C ILE A 133 -22.86 -9.32 -4.21
N ALA A 134 -22.01 -8.75 -5.07
CA ALA A 134 -21.84 -9.21 -6.46
C ALA A 134 -21.17 -10.58 -6.60
N GLU A 135 -20.37 -11.04 -5.63
CA GLU A 135 -19.50 -12.20 -5.86
C GLU A 135 -19.78 -13.43 -5.00
N GLY A 136 -20.61 -13.37 -3.95
CA GLY A 136 -20.61 -14.43 -2.93
C GLY A 136 -19.23 -14.64 -2.25
N ASN A 137 -18.22 -13.86 -2.67
CA ASN A 137 -17.05 -13.53 -1.91
C ASN A 137 -17.57 -12.81 -0.69
N ASN A 138 -17.38 -13.45 0.45
CA ASN A 138 -17.47 -12.78 1.72
C ASN A 138 -16.08 -12.15 1.88
N PRO A 139 -15.83 -10.88 1.48
CA PRO A 139 -14.54 -10.25 1.72
C PRO A 139 -14.19 -10.24 3.22
N HIS A 140 -15.16 -10.60 4.08
CA HIS A 140 -15.05 -10.74 5.53
C HIS A 140 -14.78 -12.17 6.01
N MET A 141 -14.41 -13.10 5.12
CA MET A 141 -13.81 -14.36 5.55
C MET A 141 -12.32 -14.13 5.80
N GLY A 142 -11.95 -14.12 7.07
CA GLY A 142 -10.54 -14.00 7.45
C GLY A 142 -9.68 -15.10 6.85
N GLY A 143 -8.43 -14.77 6.54
CA GLY A 143 -7.56 -15.67 5.78
C GLY A 143 -6.08 -15.33 5.88
N LEU A 144 -5.26 -16.18 5.26
CA LEU A 144 -3.86 -15.83 5.04
C LEU A 144 -3.79 -14.67 4.05
N VAL A 145 -2.88 -13.74 4.31
CA VAL A 145 -2.63 -12.61 3.42
C VAL A 145 -2.17 -13.11 2.05
N SER A 146 -2.85 -12.70 0.98
CA SER A 146 -2.53 -13.10 -0.40
C SER A 146 -1.30 -12.36 -0.93
N GLN A 147 -0.66 -12.94 -1.95
CA GLN A 147 0.39 -12.24 -2.69
C GLN A 147 -0.22 -11.20 -3.62
N ALA A 148 0.51 -10.09 -3.80
CA ALA A 148 0.22 -9.14 -4.85
C ALA A 148 0.82 -9.61 -6.18
N PHE A 149 0.19 -9.24 -7.30
CA PHE A 149 0.61 -9.63 -8.64
C PHE A 149 0.75 -8.42 -9.56
N LYS A 150 1.60 -8.52 -10.58
CA LYS A 150 1.89 -7.46 -11.56
C LYS A 150 1.67 -7.86 -13.01
N ASP A 151 1.20 -9.08 -13.26
CA ASP A 151 0.79 -9.50 -14.60
C ASP A 151 -0.63 -9.02 -14.91
N VAL A 152 -0.98 -8.94 -16.19
CA VAL A 152 -2.28 -8.41 -16.65
C VAL A 152 -3.48 -9.16 -16.08
N ASN A 153 -3.31 -10.44 -15.71
CA ASN A 153 -4.36 -11.25 -15.11
C ASN A 153 -4.30 -11.26 -13.58
N LEU A 154 -3.33 -10.56 -12.98
CA LEU A 154 -3.13 -10.39 -11.54
C LEU A 154 -3.10 -11.71 -10.76
N ASN A 155 -2.48 -12.77 -11.32
CA ASN A 155 -2.53 -14.09 -10.67
C ASN A 155 -1.34 -15.03 -10.93
N THR A 156 -0.33 -14.61 -11.70
CA THR A 156 0.80 -15.49 -12.05
C THR A 156 2.16 -14.94 -11.63
N THR A 157 2.37 -13.64 -11.76
CA THR A 157 3.66 -13.00 -11.53
C THR A 157 3.60 -12.14 -10.28
N CYS A 158 4.22 -12.61 -9.21
CA CYS A 158 4.29 -11.92 -7.92
C CYS A 158 4.90 -10.51 -8.08
N ASP A 159 4.34 -9.53 -7.37
CA ASP A 159 4.83 -8.15 -7.33
C ASP A 159 5.58 -7.87 -6.02
N PRO A 160 6.90 -8.09 -5.94
CA PRO A 160 7.66 -7.83 -4.71
C PRO A 160 7.72 -6.35 -4.31
N ASP A 161 7.33 -5.44 -5.22
CA ASP A 161 7.36 -4.00 -5.00
C ASP A 161 6.00 -3.45 -4.52
N ALA A 162 4.96 -4.29 -4.48
CA ALA A 162 3.71 -3.92 -3.83
C ALA A 162 3.93 -3.70 -2.34
N VAL A 163 3.18 -2.79 -1.75
CA VAL A 163 3.39 -2.35 -0.36
C VAL A 163 2.07 -2.32 0.38
N SER A 164 2.01 -2.96 1.54
CA SER A 164 0.84 -2.92 2.41
C SER A 164 1.25 -2.64 3.85
N GLY A 165 0.38 -2.00 4.62
CA GLY A 165 0.72 -1.72 6.01
C GLY A 165 -0.41 -1.10 6.80
N PRO A 166 -0.31 -1.19 8.13
CA PRO A 166 -1.26 -0.57 9.02
C PRO A 166 -0.93 0.90 9.26
N VAL A 167 -1.96 1.66 9.65
CA VAL A 167 -1.87 3.00 10.21
C VAL A 167 -2.64 2.99 11.52
N TRP A 168 -2.00 3.45 12.59
CA TRP A 168 -2.59 3.46 13.93
C TRP A 168 -2.83 4.90 14.37
N ALA A 169 -4.09 5.26 14.61
CA ALA A 169 -4.44 6.42 15.41
C ALA A 169 -4.30 6.06 16.90
N LEU A 170 -3.32 6.66 17.56
CA LEU A 170 -3.05 6.44 18.96
C LEU A 170 -4.01 7.27 19.82
N ASP A 171 -4.31 6.79 21.01
CA ASP A 171 -5.19 7.45 21.99
C ASP A 171 -4.71 8.86 22.39
N ASN A 172 -3.40 9.10 22.32
CA ASN A 172 -2.76 10.39 22.55
C ASN A 172 -2.87 11.37 21.36
N GLY A 173 -3.58 11.00 20.30
CA GLY A 173 -3.79 11.81 19.10
C GLY A 173 -2.63 11.79 18.10
N GLN A 174 -1.57 11.01 18.35
CA GLN A 174 -0.51 10.77 17.38
C GLN A 174 -0.89 9.64 16.42
N ILE A 175 -0.15 9.58 15.30
CA ILE A 175 -0.34 8.58 14.27
C ILE A 175 0.95 7.78 14.14
N GLN A 176 0.84 6.46 14.06
CA GLN A 176 1.96 5.56 13.82
C GLN A 176 1.79 4.74 12.55
N CYS A 177 2.91 4.61 11.85
CA CYS A 177 3.28 3.60 10.86
C CYS A 177 4.82 3.42 10.99
#